data_AF-A0A151HGZ0-F1
#
_entry.id   AF-A0A151HGZ0-F1
#
_cell.length_a   1.000
_cell.length_b   1.000
_cell.length_c   1.000
_cell.angle_alpha   90.00
_cell.angle_beta   90.00
_cell.angle_gamma   90.00
#
_symmetry.space_group_name_H-M   'P 1'
#
loop_
_entity.id
_entity.type
_entity.pdbx_description
1 polymer ?
#
loop_
_entity_poly.entity_id
_entity_poly.type
_entity_poly.pdbx_seq_one_letter_code
_entity_poly.pdbx_strand_id
1 'polypeptide(L)'
;ASHLLNKLLDATTGMIRKTKGALQVIKEENLLFTRRFPEKISEGRIRFNMHQIVARHLQQITVECQQAETEYKTVIKKRICRQVKIVYPEASAEEVEQLVESGDLSAAAAVKMRVTGTHQSLRNAVADLQDKYRDILRLEQSVAELHQMFVELAFLVDQQGELLDQIQYNVTNAKDYTAQAEKELLQARKNQQSAKKRMCWLSVCILVLVIIILVPVILNIVK
;
A
#
# COMPACT_ATOMS: atom_id res chain seq x y z
N ALA A 1 -13.90 14.50 -28.82
CA ALA A 1 -13.54 14.72 -27.40
C ALA A 1 -13.98 13.54 -26.53
N SER A 2 -15.25 13.14 -26.58
CA SER A 2 -15.86 12.02 -25.82
C SER A 2 -15.09 10.69 -25.90
N HIS A 3 -14.62 10.30 -27.09
CA HIS A 3 -13.83 9.07 -27.26
C HIS A 3 -12.49 9.09 -26.50
N LEU A 4 -11.85 10.26 -26.37
CA LEU A 4 -10.54 10.37 -25.72
C LEU A 4 -10.70 10.33 -24.19
N LEU A 5 -11.76 10.96 -23.67
CA LEU A 5 -12.15 10.87 -22.26
C LEU A 5 -12.39 9.41 -21.86
N ASN A 6 -13.26 8.70 -22.58
CA ASN A 6 -13.58 7.31 -22.26
C ASN A 6 -12.33 6.41 -22.30
N LYS A 7 -11.45 6.61 -23.28
CA LYS A 7 -10.18 5.87 -23.36
C LYS A 7 -9.26 6.16 -22.16
N LEU A 8 -9.22 7.41 -21.68
CA LEU A 8 -8.42 7.79 -20.51
C LEU A 8 -9.00 7.23 -19.21
N LEU A 9 -10.33 7.27 -19.04
CA LEU A 9 -11.02 6.67 -17.90
C LEU A 9 -10.75 5.16 -17.85
N ASP A 10 -10.98 4.45 -18.96
CA ASP A 10 -10.74 3.01 -19.06
C ASP A 10 -9.26 2.66 -18.80
N ALA A 11 -8.32 3.45 -19.33
CA ALA A 11 -6.90 3.24 -19.09
C ALA A 11 -6.52 3.47 -17.62
N THR A 12 -7.02 4.54 -17.00
CA THR A 12 -6.71 4.90 -15.60
C THR A 12 -7.29 3.87 -14.64
N THR A 13 -8.58 3.56 -14.78
CA THR A 13 -9.26 2.53 -13.99
C THR A 13 -8.63 1.15 -14.22
N GLY A 14 -8.23 0.85 -15.46
CA GLY A 14 -7.48 -0.36 -15.79
C GLY A 14 -6.12 -0.46 -15.10
N MET A 15 -5.37 0.64 -15.01
CA MET A 15 -4.08 0.69 -14.29
C MET A 15 -4.29 0.51 -12.78
N ILE A 16 -5.23 1.22 -12.17
CA ILE A 16 -5.54 1.08 -10.74
C ILE A 16 -5.94 -0.36 -10.40
N ARG A 17 -6.80 -0.97 -11.22
CA ARG A 17 -7.23 -2.36 -11.06
C ARG A 17 -6.05 -3.35 -11.14
N LYS A 18 -5.14 -3.17 -12.10
CA LYS A 18 -3.94 -4.00 -12.24
C LYS A 18 -3.02 -3.85 -11.04
N THR A 19 -2.75 -2.62 -10.59
CA THR A 19 -1.90 -2.36 -9.43
C THR A 19 -2.50 -2.94 -8.15
N LYS A 20 -3.82 -2.81 -7.94
CA LYS A 20 -4.53 -3.46 -6.83
C LYS A 20 -4.36 -4.98 -6.87
N GLY A 21 -4.53 -5.61 -8.05
CA GLY A 21 -4.32 -7.05 -8.22
C GLY A 21 -2.89 -7.48 -7.90
N ALA A 22 -1.89 -6.72 -8.34
CA ALA A 22 -0.49 -6.97 -8.01
C ALA A 22 -0.22 -6.85 -6.50
N LEU A 23 -0.81 -5.86 -5.82
CA LEU A 23 -0.72 -5.72 -4.36
C LEU A 23 -1.34 -6.91 -3.62
N GLN A 24 -2.48 -7.42 -4.07
CA GLN A 24 -3.08 -8.63 -3.51
C GLN A 24 -2.13 -9.83 -3.61
N VAL A 25 -1.49 -10.02 -4.76
CA VAL A 25 -0.50 -11.09 -4.95
C VAL A 25 0.70 -10.89 -4.01
N ILE A 26 1.25 -9.67 -3.93
CA ILE A 26 2.38 -9.36 -3.05
C ILE A 26 2.03 -9.60 -1.57
N LYS A 27 0.79 -9.28 -1.16
CA LYS A 27 0.31 -9.56 0.21
C LYS A 27 0.39 -11.06 0.52
N GLU A 28 -0.13 -11.91 -0.37
CA GLU A 28 -0.07 -13.36 -0.21
C GLU A 28 1.36 -13.89 -0.24
N GLU A 29 2.20 -13.39 -1.15
CA GLU A 29 3.63 -13.75 -1.22
C GLU A 29 4.38 -13.37 0.06
N ASN A 30 4.09 -12.22 0.65
CA ASN A 30 4.70 -11.78 1.91
C ASN A 30 4.27 -12.68 3.08
N LEU A 31 3.01 -13.11 3.12
CA LEU A 31 2.51 -14.07 4.11
C LEU A 31 3.21 -15.43 3.97
N LEU A 32 3.34 -15.94 2.74
CA LEU A 32 4.05 -17.18 2.46
C LEU A 32 5.54 -17.08 2.78
N PHE A 33 6.17 -15.93 2.50
CA PHE A 33 7.58 -15.68 2.80
C PHE A 33 7.85 -15.81 4.30
N THR A 34 7.05 -15.14 5.13
CA THR A 34 7.21 -15.21 6.61
C THR A 34 6.99 -16.63 7.15
N ARG A 35 6.08 -17.41 6.54
CA ARG A 35 5.87 -18.82 6.92
C ARG A 35 7.02 -19.72 6.48
N ARG A 36 7.57 -19.49 5.29
CA ARG A 36 8.62 -20.34 4.69
C ARG A 36 10.01 -20.04 5.25
N PHE A 37 10.27 -18.78 5.61
CA PHE A 37 11.55 -18.30 6.09
C PHE A 37 11.39 -17.57 7.43
N PRO A 38 10.99 -18.27 8.51
CA PRO A 38 10.77 -17.65 9.81
C PRO A 38 12.03 -17.00 10.38
N GLU A 39 13.23 -17.41 9.95
CA GLU A 39 14.51 -16.81 10.32
C GLU A 39 14.78 -15.45 9.66
N LYS A 40 14.12 -15.14 8.54
CA LYS A 40 14.33 -13.91 7.75
C LYS A 40 13.39 -12.78 8.15
N ILE A 41 13.30 -12.52 9.44
CA ILE A 41 12.32 -11.59 10.03
C ILE A 41 12.51 -10.16 9.50
N SER A 42 13.75 -9.68 9.41
CA SER A 42 14.07 -8.33 8.91
C SER A 42 13.64 -8.14 7.46
N GLU A 43 13.82 -9.15 6.60
CA GLU A 43 13.40 -9.11 5.20
C GLU A 43 11.86 -9.13 5.10
N GLY A 44 11.20 -10.01 5.86
CA GLY A 44 9.73 -10.05 5.95
C GLY A 44 9.16 -8.68 6.33
N ARG A 45 9.73 -8.02 7.36
CA ARG A 45 9.31 -6.67 7.78
C ARG A 45 9.45 -5.64 6.68
N ILE A 46 10.58 -5.64 5.96
CA ILE A 46 10.82 -4.70 4.85
C ILE A 46 9.78 -4.92 3.75
N ARG A 47 9.51 -6.18 3.38
CA ARG A 47 8.51 -6.54 2.37
C ARG A 47 7.10 -6.07 2.75
N PHE A 48 6.67 -6.29 4.00
CA PHE A 48 5.38 -5.81 4.50
C PHE A 48 5.30 -4.29 4.52
N ASN A 49 6.33 -3.59 5.02
CA ASN A 49 6.37 -2.14 5.02
C ASN A 49 6.29 -1.55 3.61
N MET A 50 7.04 -2.11 2.65
CA MET A 50 6.99 -1.70 1.25
C MET A 50 5.60 -1.89 0.66
N HIS A 51 5.00 -3.07 0.84
CA HIS A 51 3.63 -3.35 0.39
C HIS A 51 2.64 -2.33 0.99
N GLN A 52 2.74 -2.03 2.29
CA GLN A 52 1.87 -1.08 2.97
C GLN A 52 2.00 0.35 2.43
N ILE A 53 3.24 0.82 2.18
CA ILE A 53 3.49 2.15 1.61
C ILE A 53 2.84 2.25 0.22
N VAL A 54 3.04 1.25 -0.65
CA VAL A 54 2.48 1.24 -2.00
C VAL A 54 0.95 1.15 -1.97
N ALA A 55 0.38 0.34 -1.08
CA ALA A 55 -1.08 0.22 -0.92
C ALA A 55 -1.72 1.55 -0.49
N ARG A 56 -1.12 2.26 0.49
CA ARG A 56 -1.58 3.59 0.90
C ARG A 56 -1.48 4.60 -0.23
N HIS A 57 -0.38 4.59 -0.98
CA HIS A 57 -0.21 5.51 -2.10
C HIS A 57 -1.24 5.26 -3.22
N LEU A 58 -1.53 3.99 -3.54
CA LEU A 58 -2.57 3.64 -4.49
C LEU A 58 -3.96 4.07 -3.99
N GLN A 59 -4.25 3.90 -2.71
CA GLN A 59 -5.49 4.39 -2.09
C GLN A 59 -5.63 5.90 -2.25
N GLN A 60 -4.57 6.66 -1.96
CA GLN A 60 -4.55 8.11 -2.12
C GLN A 60 -4.82 8.53 -3.57
N ILE A 61 -4.10 7.94 -4.54
CA ILE A 61 -4.29 8.23 -5.97
C ILE A 61 -5.73 7.90 -6.42
N THR A 62 -6.30 6.81 -5.91
CA THR A 62 -7.68 6.42 -6.24
C THR A 62 -8.69 7.48 -5.78
N VAL A 63 -8.49 8.05 -4.58
CA VAL A 63 -9.31 9.15 -4.06
C VAL A 63 -9.13 10.42 -4.89
N GLU A 64 -7.90 10.78 -5.22
CA GLU A 64 -7.60 11.96 -6.06
C GLU A 64 -8.24 11.83 -7.45
N CYS A 65 -8.17 10.65 -8.08
CA CYS A 65 -8.85 10.36 -9.35
C CYS A 65 -10.37 10.48 -9.20
N GLN A 66 -10.96 9.90 -8.16
CA GLN A 66 -12.40 9.97 -7.92
C GLN A 66 -12.89 11.42 -7.76
N GLN A 67 -12.13 12.24 -7.03
CA GLN A 67 -12.41 13.66 -6.85
C GLN A 67 -12.34 14.42 -8.17
N ALA A 68 -11.29 14.20 -8.95
CA ALA A 68 -11.12 14.84 -10.26
C ALA A 68 -12.26 14.47 -11.24
N GLU A 69 -12.67 13.19 -11.28
CA GLU A 69 -13.79 12.75 -12.11
C GLU A 69 -15.13 13.36 -11.66
N THR A 70 -15.34 13.48 -10.35
CA THR A 70 -16.55 14.11 -9.78
C THR A 70 -16.62 15.60 -10.10
N GLU A 71 -15.49 16.31 -9.99
CA GLU A 71 -15.40 17.72 -10.38
C GLU A 71 -15.67 17.90 -11.88
N TYR A 72 -15.05 17.06 -12.71
CA TYR A 72 -15.25 17.10 -14.15
C TYR A 72 -16.70 16.80 -14.56
N LYS A 73 -17.35 15.81 -13.91
CA LYS A 73 -18.79 15.54 -14.06
C LYS A 73 -19.62 16.79 -13.75
N THR A 74 -19.31 17.50 -12.67
CA THR A 74 -20.01 18.73 -12.27
C THR A 74 -19.86 19.84 -13.32
N VAL A 75 -18.67 19.98 -13.91
CA VAL A 75 -18.42 20.94 -15.00
C VAL A 75 -19.22 20.60 -16.26
N ILE A 76 -19.26 19.32 -16.66
CA ILE A 76 -20.06 18.89 -17.81
C ILE A 76 -21.55 19.11 -17.53
N LYS A 77 -22.06 18.74 -16.34
CA LYS A 77 -23.46 18.97 -15.94
C LYS A 77 -23.86 20.43 -16.14
N LYS A 78 -23.05 21.36 -15.61
CA LYS A 78 -23.26 22.81 -15.77
C LYS A 78 -23.27 23.26 -17.23
N ARG A 79 -22.40 22.69 -18.08
CA ARG A 79 -22.36 23.01 -19.52
C ARG A 79 -23.62 22.50 -20.23
N ILE A 80 -24.08 21.29 -19.94
CA ILE A 80 -25.33 20.75 -20.48
C ILE A 80 -26.52 21.62 -20.05
N CYS A 81 -26.65 21.97 -18.77
CA CYS A 81 -27.75 22.83 -18.30
C CYS A 81 -27.82 24.16 -19.06
N ARG A 82 -26.66 24.81 -19.28
CA ARG A 82 -26.58 26.05 -20.08
C ARG A 82 -27.02 25.83 -21.52
N GLN A 83 -26.56 24.74 -22.14
CA GLN A 83 -26.88 24.44 -23.54
C GLN A 83 -28.36 24.08 -23.73
N VAL A 84 -28.96 23.34 -22.78
CA VAL A 84 -30.40 23.07 -22.76
C VAL A 84 -31.20 24.37 -22.64
N LYS A 85 -30.79 25.29 -21.76
CA LYS A 85 -31.47 26.58 -21.58
C LYS A 85 -31.42 27.50 -22.80
N ILE A 86 -30.40 27.37 -23.65
CA ILE A 86 -30.33 28.09 -24.95
C ILE A 86 -31.38 27.54 -25.92
N VAL A 87 -31.59 26.23 -25.92
CA VAL A 87 -32.51 25.57 -26.86
C VAL A 87 -33.95 25.58 -26.35
N TYR A 88 -34.15 25.56 -25.02
CA TYR A 88 -35.44 25.59 -24.36
C TYR A 88 -35.42 26.63 -23.21
N PRO A 89 -35.60 27.93 -23.52
CA PRO A 89 -35.51 29.02 -22.54
C PRO A 89 -36.59 29.01 -21.47
N GLU A 90 -37.77 28.46 -21.79
CA GLU A 90 -38.95 28.35 -20.93
C GLU A 90 -38.83 27.27 -19.84
N ALA A 91 -37.76 26.45 -19.88
CA ALA A 91 -37.54 25.39 -18.90
C ALA A 91 -37.26 25.96 -17.50
N SER A 92 -37.95 25.43 -16.49
CA SER A 92 -37.57 25.68 -15.10
C SER A 92 -36.18 25.10 -14.79
N ALA A 93 -35.49 25.65 -13.80
CA ALA A 93 -34.19 25.14 -13.40
C ALA A 93 -34.29 23.69 -12.89
N GLU A 94 -35.34 23.36 -12.14
CA GLU A 94 -35.61 21.99 -11.69
C GLU A 94 -35.87 21.03 -12.86
N GLU A 95 -36.62 21.41 -13.89
CA GLU A 95 -36.84 20.56 -15.05
C GLU A 95 -35.53 20.30 -15.80
N VAL A 96 -34.68 21.30 -16.00
CA VAL A 96 -33.38 21.11 -16.66
C VAL A 96 -32.48 20.19 -15.84
N GLU A 97 -32.43 20.34 -14.52
CA GLU A 97 -31.65 19.48 -13.63
C GLU A 97 -32.14 18.03 -13.68
N GLN A 98 -33.46 17.79 -13.62
CA GLN A 98 -34.07 16.46 -13.71
C GLN A 98 -33.87 15.81 -15.08
N LEU A 99 -33.98 16.59 -16.16
CA LEU A 99 -33.66 16.11 -17.51
C LEU A 99 -32.19 15.73 -17.64
N VAL A 100 -31.31 16.41 -16.89
CA VAL A 100 -29.88 16.12 -16.90
C VAL A 100 -29.53 14.90 -16.03
N GLU A 101 -30.19 14.74 -14.89
CA GLU A 101 -29.99 13.63 -13.94
C GLU A 101 -30.61 12.30 -14.37
N SER A 102 -31.78 12.35 -15.01
CA SER A 102 -32.43 11.13 -15.51
C SER A 102 -31.60 10.44 -16.59
N GLY A 103 -30.63 11.14 -17.21
CA GLY A 103 -29.80 10.62 -18.29
C GLY A 103 -30.63 10.18 -19.51
N ASP A 104 -31.91 10.55 -19.54
CA ASP A 104 -32.86 9.98 -20.47
C ASP A 104 -32.71 10.68 -21.82
N LEU A 105 -32.31 9.93 -22.84
CA LEU A 105 -32.26 10.44 -24.21
C LEU A 105 -33.63 10.93 -24.70
N SER A 106 -34.71 10.58 -23.98
CA SER A 106 -36.05 11.13 -24.17
C SER A 106 -36.13 12.64 -23.93
N ALA A 107 -35.32 13.19 -23.02
CA ALA A 107 -35.20 14.64 -22.77
C ALA A 107 -34.63 15.37 -23.98
N ALA A 108 -33.54 14.84 -24.55
CA ALA A 108 -32.96 15.33 -25.78
C ALA A 108 -33.92 15.14 -26.96
N ALA A 109 -34.71 14.06 -26.98
CA ALA A 109 -35.75 13.82 -27.99
C ALA A 109 -36.95 14.77 -27.84
N ALA A 110 -37.37 15.13 -26.63
CA ALA A 110 -38.43 16.11 -26.36
C ALA A 110 -38.00 17.50 -26.82
N VAL A 111 -36.75 17.88 -26.56
CA VAL A 111 -36.12 19.08 -27.12
C VAL A 111 -36.07 18.99 -28.65
N LYS A 112 -35.62 17.86 -29.22
CA LYS A 112 -35.57 17.63 -30.67
C LYS A 112 -36.94 17.72 -31.35
N MET A 113 -38.00 17.26 -30.68
CA MET A 113 -39.36 17.23 -31.19
C MET A 113 -40.02 18.61 -31.21
N ARG A 114 -39.74 19.45 -30.21
CA ARG A 114 -40.20 20.86 -30.17
C ARG A 114 -39.42 21.79 -31.11
N VAL A 115 -38.23 21.37 -31.53
CA VAL A 115 -37.32 22.12 -32.41
C VAL A 115 -37.48 21.79 -33.90
N THR A 116 -38.43 20.91 -34.26
CA THR A 116 -38.62 20.35 -35.61
C THR A 116 -38.83 21.36 -36.75
N GLY A 117 -38.96 22.66 -36.49
CA GLY A 117 -39.15 23.72 -37.49
C GLY A 117 -37.97 24.68 -37.76
N THR A 118 -36.86 24.66 -37.01
CA THR A 118 -35.85 25.75 -37.06
C THR A 118 -34.40 25.28 -37.18
N HIS A 119 -33.67 25.90 -38.14
CA HIS A 119 -32.21 25.99 -38.36
C HIS A 119 -31.31 24.77 -38.04
N GLN A 120 -30.48 24.38 -39.01
CA GLN A 120 -29.45 23.33 -38.91
C GLN A 120 -28.55 23.42 -37.66
N SER A 121 -28.34 24.64 -37.12
CA SER A 121 -27.57 24.89 -35.88
C SER A 121 -28.19 24.24 -34.64
N LEU A 122 -29.52 24.16 -34.54
CA LEU A 122 -30.18 23.54 -33.39
C LEU A 122 -30.09 22.00 -33.42
N ARG A 123 -30.11 21.37 -34.60
CA ARG A 123 -29.88 19.92 -34.73
C ARG A 123 -28.49 19.51 -34.23
N ASN A 124 -27.47 20.32 -34.55
CA ASN A 124 -26.10 20.08 -34.08
C ASN A 124 -25.99 20.23 -32.56
N ALA A 125 -26.71 21.19 -31.95
CA ALA A 125 -26.73 21.37 -30.50
C ALA A 125 -27.35 20.16 -29.77
N VAL A 126 -28.42 19.57 -30.31
CA VAL A 126 -29.05 18.37 -29.74
C VAL A 126 -28.13 17.14 -29.84
N ALA A 127 -27.40 16.99 -30.95
CA ALA A 127 -26.44 15.90 -31.09
C ALA A 127 -25.26 16.01 -30.09
N ASP A 128 -24.71 17.21 -29.90
CA ASP A 128 -23.66 17.44 -28.90
C ASP A 128 -24.16 17.20 -27.47
N LEU A 129 -25.41 17.60 -27.16
CA LEU A 129 -26.04 17.29 -25.88
C LEU A 129 -26.09 15.78 -25.62
N GLN A 130 -26.51 14.99 -26.61
CA GLN A 130 -26.58 13.53 -26.50
C GLN A 130 -25.20 12.91 -26.24
N ASP A 131 -24.15 13.38 -26.91
CA ASP A 131 -22.79 12.90 -26.68
C ASP A 131 -22.29 13.24 -25.26
N LYS A 132 -22.59 14.44 -24.75
CA LYS A 132 -22.24 14.83 -23.38
C LYS A 132 -22.98 14.02 -22.32
N TYR A 133 -24.22 13.63 -22.58
CA TYR A 133 -24.95 12.70 -21.70
C TYR A 133 -24.27 11.35 -21.59
N ARG A 134 -23.79 10.80 -22.71
CA ARG A 134 -23.03 9.54 -22.70
C ARG A 134 -21.73 9.68 -21.92
N ASP A 135 -21.07 10.83 -22.00
CA ASP A 135 -19.86 11.12 -21.19
C ASP A 135 -20.18 11.17 -19.68
N ILE A 136 -21.32 11.77 -19.28
CA ILE A 136 -21.76 11.77 -17.87
C ILE A 136 -21.99 10.35 -17.37
N LEU A 137 -22.73 9.52 -18.11
CA LEU A 137 -23.01 8.14 -17.71
C LEU A 137 -21.72 7.32 -17.55
N ARG A 138 -20.73 7.55 -18.42
CA ARG A 138 -19.41 6.91 -18.31
C ARG A 138 -18.62 7.39 -17.10
N LEU A 139 -18.64 8.68 -16.81
CA LEU A 139 -18.03 9.22 -15.59
C LEU A 139 -18.69 8.65 -14.34
N GLU A 140 -20.00 8.52 -14.30
CA GLU A 140 -20.72 7.93 -13.17
C GLU A 140 -20.30 6.47 -12.94
N GLN A 141 -20.21 5.69 -14.01
CA GLN A 141 -19.72 4.32 -13.93
C GLN A 141 -18.26 4.28 -13.41
N SER A 142 -17.38 5.13 -13.95
CA SER A 142 -15.97 5.18 -13.53
C SER A 142 -15.83 5.57 -12.05
N VAL A 143 -16.57 6.59 -11.59
CA VAL A 143 -16.59 7.02 -10.18
C VAL A 143 -17.08 5.89 -9.27
N ALA A 144 -18.11 5.15 -9.67
CA ALA A 144 -18.59 4.00 -8.91
C ALA A 144 -17.54 2.88 -8.85
N GLU A 145 -16.85 2.59 -9.95
CA GLU A 145 -15.75 1.62 -10.00
C GLU A 145 -14.58 2.04 -9.11
N LEU A 146 -14.17 3.32 -9.14
CA LEU A 146 -13.12 3.87 -8.28
C LEU A 146 -13.52 3.79 -6.80
N HIS A 147 -14.77 4.09 -6.47
CA HIS A 147 -15.27 3.99 -5.10
C HIS A 147 -15.21 2.55 -4.57
N GLN A 148 -15.65 1.58 -5.37
CA GLN A 148 -15.55 0.17 -5.01
C GLN A 148 -14.09 -0.25 -4.77
N MET A 149 -13.16 0.19 -5.63
CA MET A 149 -11.74 -0.08 -5.44
C MET A 149 -11.17 0.61 -4.20
N PHE A 150 -11.63 1.81 -3.85
CA PHE A 150 -11.23 2.50 -2.63
C PHE A 150 -11.61 1.69 -1.38
N VAL A 151 -12.82 1.15 -1.32
CA VAL A 151 -13.28 0.29 -0.21
C VAL A 151 -12.42 -0.97 -0.10
N GLU A 152 -12.11 -1.61 -1.23
CA GLU A 152 -11.25 -2.80 -1.26
C GLU A 152 -9.80 -2.49 -0.85
N LEU A 153 -9.28 -1.33 -1.23
CA LEU A 153 -7.95 -0.87 -0.82
C LEU A 153 -7.88 -0.56 0.67
N ALA A 154 -8.95 -0.02 1.26
CA ALA A 154 -9.03 0.21 2.70
C ALA A 154 -8.83 -1.11 3.48
N PHE A 155 -9.45 -2.19 3.03
CA PHE A 155 -9.26 -3.52 3.61
C PHE A 155 -7.83 -4.06 3.46
N LEU A 156 -7.17 -3.80 2.32
CA LEU A 156 -5.77 -4.20 2.12
C LEU A 156 -4.80 -3.46 3.03
N VAL A 157 -5.11 -2.21 3.40
CA VAL A 157 -4.29 -1.41 4.33
C VAL A 157 -4.54 -1.81 5.79
N ASP A 158 -5.79 -2.09 6.17
CA ASP A 158 -6.20 -2.34 7.56
C ASP A 158 -5.72 -3.70 8.11
N GLN A 159 -5.79 -4.77 7.31
CA GLN A 159 -5.45 -6.14 7.74
C GLN A 159 -3.96 -6.39 8.05
N GLN A 160 -3.08 -5.40 7.94
CA GLN A 160 -1.63 -5.59 8.10
C GLN A 160 -1.09 -5.29 9.51
N GLY A 161 -1.89 -4.73 10.42
CA GLY A 161 -1.44 -4.36 11.77
C GLY A 161 -0.98 -5.56 12.61
N GLU A 162 -1.81 -6.60 12.70
CA GLU A 162 -1.60 -7.74 13.59
C GLU A 162 -0.32 -8.55 13.25
N LEU A 163 -0.01 -8.70 11.96
CA LEU A 163 1.17 -9.46 11.52
C LEU A 163 2.48 -8.66 11.70
N LEU A 164 2.44 -7.34 11.47
CA LEU A 164 3.60 -6.47 11.66
C LEU A 164 4.03 -6.44 13.14
N ASP A 165 3.06 -6.47 14.06
CA ASP A 165 3.32 -6.55 15.50
C ASP A 165 3.99 -7.87 15.89
N GLN A 166 3.54 -9.00 15.34
CA GLN A 166 4.21 -10.30 15.56
C GLN A 166 5.65 -10.32 15.03
N ILE A 167 5.89 -9.73 13.86
CA ILE A 167 7.24 -9.60 13.29
C ILE A 167 8.10 -8.71 14.18
N GLN A 168 7.57 -7.57 14.65
CA GLN A 168 8.30 -6.68 15.57
C GLN A 168 8.63 -7.36 16.90
N TYR A 169 7.70 -8.13 17.45
CA TYR A 169 7.92 -8.93 18.65
C TYR A 169 9.08 -9.92 18.45
N ASN A 170 9.10 -10.65 17.33
CA ASN A 170 10.16 -11.61 17.04
C ASN A 170 11.53 -10.95 16.78
N VAL A 171 11.58 -9.78 16.12
CA VAL A 171 12.84 -9.02 15.96
C VAL A 171 13.35 -8.51 17.30
N THR A 172 12.47 -7.99 18.15
CA THR A 172 12.84 -7.46 19.47
C THR A 172 13.43 -8.58 20.33
N ASN A 173 12.77 -9.74 20.35
CA ASN A 173 13.30 -10.93 21.02
C ASN A 173 14.66 -11.35 20.44
N ALA A 174 14.83 -11.40 19.11
CA ALA A 174 16.12 -11.76 18.50
C ALA A 174 17.24 -10.75 18.84
N LYS A 175 16.92 -9.46 18.91
CA LYS A 175 17.86 -8.42 19.36
C LYS A 175 18.24 -8.62 20.83
N ASP A 176 17.26 -8.92 21.68
CA ASP A 176 17.50 -9.15 23.10
C ASP A 176 18.34 -10.41 23.34
N TYR A 177 18.06 -11.50 22.62
CA TYR A 177 18.86 -12.73 22.65
C TYR A 177 20.30 -12.50 22.19
N THR A 178 20.53 -11.75 21.11
CA THR A 178 21.90 -11.48 20.63
C THR A 178 22.67 -10.57 21.58
N ALA A 179 22.03 -9.57 22.18
CA ALA A 179 22.63 -8.73 23.21
C ALA A 179 22.97 -9.52 24.49
N GLN A 180 22.15 -10.49 24.86
CA GLN A 180 22.40 -11.36 26.01
C GLN A 180 23.53 -12.35 25.73
N ALA A 181 23.55 -12.96 24.54
CA ALA A 181 24.64 -13.82 24.08
C ALA A 181 25.99 -13.08 24.03
N GLU A 182 26.00 -11.82 23.56
CA GLU A 182 27.21 -10.99 23.58
C GLU A 182 27.75 -10.79 25.01
N LYS A 183 26.87 -10.50 25.97
CA LYS A 183 27.26 -10.37 27.39
C LYS A 183 27.84 -11.67 27.95
N GLU A 184 27.20 -12.80 27.65
CA GLU A 184 27.68 -14.12 28.08
C GLU A 184 29.05 -14.45 27.48
N LEU A 185 29.28 -14.17 26.19
CA LEU A 185 30.58 -14.37 25.54
C LEU A 185 31.67 -13.47 26.16
N LEU A 186 31.36 -12.21 26.47
CA LEU A 186 32.28 -11.30 27.14
C LEU A 186 32.64 -11.81 28.54
N GLN A 187 31.66 -12.32 29.30
CA GLN A 187 31.88 -12.88 30.62
C GLN A 187 32.68 -14.20 30.56
N ALA A 188 32.36 -15.09 29.62
CA ALA A 188 33.11 -16.32 29.37
C ALA A 188 34.57 -16.02 29.01
N ARG A 189 34.83 -15.01 28.18
CA ARG A 189 36.20 -14.56 27.84
C ARG A 189 36.97 -14.07 29.07
N LYS A 190 36.34 -13.25 29.91
CA LYS A 190 36.95 -12.78 31.18
C LYS A 190 37.26 -13.95 32.12
N ASN A 191 36.30 -14.87 32.27
CA ASN A 191 36.47 -16.08 33.08
C ASN A 191 37.62 -16.94 32.55
N GLN A 192 37.70 -17.16 31.23
CA GLN A 192 38.77 -17.92 30.60
C GLN A 192 40.15 -17.29 30.83
N GLN A 193 40.27 -15.96 30.73
CA GLN A 193 41.53 -15.26 31.03
C GLN A 193 41.94 -15.43 32.50
N SER A 194 40.99 -15.29 33.41
CA SER A 194 41.24 -15.49 34.85
C SER A 194 41.62 -16.94 35.18
N ALA A 195 40.98 -17.92 34.54
CA ALA A 195 41.27 -19.34 34.70
C ALA A 195 42.67 -19.68 34.19
N LYS A 196 43.10 -19.14 33.03
CA LYS A 196 44.46 -19.31 32.52
C LYS A 196 45.51 -18.77 33.50
N LYS A 197 45.26 -17.59 34.11
CA LYS A 197 46.14 -17.03 35.16
C LYS A 197 46.20 -17.96 36.37
N ARG A 198 45.05 -18.44 36.85
CA ARG A 198 44.98 -19.37 37.99
C ARG A 198 45.69 -20.70 37.71
N MET A 199 45.53 -21.26 36.51
CA MET A 199 46.23 -22.48 36.10
C MET A 199 47.75 -22.29 36.02
N CYS A 200 48.21 -21.14 35.52
CA CYS A 200 49.64 -20.80 35.54
C CYS A 200 50.18 -20.75 36.98
N TRP A 201 49.50 -20.03 37.87
CA TRP A 201 49.86 -20.00 39.30
C TRP A 201 49.86 -21.39 39.95
N LEU A 202 48.84 -22.21 39.69
CA LEU A 202 48.79 -23.60 40.15
C LEU A 202 49.98 -24.43 39.65
N SER A 203 50.33 -24.31 38.36
CA SER A 203 51.48 -25.03 37.79
C SER A 203 52.81 -24.62 38.44
N VAL A 204 53.00 -23.33 38.73
CA VAL A 204 54.18 -22.81 39.44
C VAL A 204 54.23 -23.35 40.87
N CYS A 205 53.12 -23.34 41.61
CA CYS A 205 53.06 -23.90 42.96
C CYS A 205 53.42 -25.39 42.99
N ILE A 206 52.93 -26.18 42.03
CA ILE A 206 53.24 -27.61 41.92
C ILE A 206 54.75 -27.81 41.64
N LEU A 207 55.33 -27.04 40.71
CA LEU A 207 56.76 -27.11 40.40
C LEU A 207 57.64 -26.85 41.64
N VAL A 208 57.30 -25.81 42.42
CA VAL A 208 58.03 -25.48 43.65
C VAL A 208 57.94 -26.60 44.69
N LEU A 209 56.75 -27.18 44.89
CA LEU A 209 56.58 -28.31 45.81
C LEU A 209 57.43 -29.52 45.41
N VAL A 210 57.51 -29.84 44.11
CA VAL A 210 58.35 -30.93 43.61
C VAL A 210 59.83 -30.68 43.91
N ILE A 211 60.32 -29.45 43.71
CA ILE A 211 61.71 -29.08 44.01
C ILE A 211 62.00 -29.24 45.52
N ILE A 212 61.09 -28.76 46.39
CA ILE A 212 61.24 -28.86 47.85
C ILE A 212 61.34 -30.33 48.31
N ILE A 213 60.62 -31.25 47.66
CA ILE A 213 60.67 -32.68 47.99
C ILE A 213 61.93 -33.35 47.43
N LEU A 214 62.30 -33.06 46.17
CA LEU A 214 63.40 -33.73 45.49
C LEU A 214 64.79 -33.32 46.01
N VAL A 215 65.00 -32.03 46.30
CA VAL A 215 66.31 -31.50 46.75
C VAL A 215 66.86 -32.20 48.01
N PRO A 216 66.11 -32.34 49.12
CA PRO A 216 66.61 -33.01 50.33
C PRO A 216 66.82 -34.51 50.12
N VAL A 217 65.99 -35.17 49.30
CA VAL A 217 66.18 -36.58 48.96
C VAL A 217 67.51 -36.77 48.21
N ILE A 218 67.79 -35.93 47.21
CA ILE A 218 69.05 -35.98 46.46
C ILE A 218 70.24 -35.66 47.36
N LEU A 219 70.14 -34.64 48.22
CA LEU A 219 71.21 -34.28 49.17
C LEU A 219 71.49 -35.40 50.19
N ASN A 220 70.48 -36.18 50.59
CA ASN A 220 70.67 -37.36 51.44
C ASN A 220 71.26 -38.57 50.71
N ILE A 221 71.06 -38.69 49.39
CA ILE A 221 71.66 -39.77 48.59
C ILE A 221 73.13 -39.47 48.25
N VAL A 222 73.47 -38.20 48.07
CA VAL A 222 74.82 -37.75 47.67
C VAL A 222 75.77 -37.55 48.86
N LYS A 223 75.25 -37.38 50.08
CA LYS A 223 76.04 -37.41 51.32
C LYS A 223 76.26 -38.84 51.79
#